data_AF-A0A7L1HHD2-F1
#
_entry.id   AF-A0A7L1HHD2-F1
#
_cell.length_a   1.000
_cell.length_b   1.000
_cell.length_c   1.000
_cell.angle_alpha   90.00
_cell.angle_beta   90.00
_cell.angle_gamma   90.00
#
_symmetry.space_group_name_H-M   'P 1'
#
loop_
_entity.id
_entity.type
_entity.pdbx_description
1 polymer ?
#
loop_
_entity_poly.entity_id
_entity_poly.type
_entity_poly.pdbx_seq_one_letter_code
_entity_poly.pdbx_strand_id
1 'polypeptide(L)'
;MYGSARSVGKVEPSNQSPGRSPRLPRSPRLGHRRTNSTGGSSGSSTGGGSGKTLSMENIQSLNAAYATSGPMYLSDHENVGADTPKSTMTLGRSGGRLPYGVRMTAMGSSPNIASSGVASDTIAFGEHHLPPVSMASTVPHSLRQARDNTIMDLQTQLKEVLRENDLLRKDVEVKESKLSSSMNSIKTFWSPELKKERALRKDEASKITIWKEQYRVLQEENQHMQMTIQALQDELRIQRDLNQLFQQDSSTRTSEPFVAELTEENFQRLHAEHERQAKELFLLRKTLEEMELRIETQKQTLNARDESIKKLLEMLQSKGLSAKATEEDHERTRRLAEAEMHVHHLESLLEQKEKENNMLREEIHRRFENAPDTAKTKALQTVIEMKDSKISSMERGLRDLEEEIQMLKSNGALSTEEREEEMKQMEVYRSHSKFMKNKIGQVKQELSRKDTELLALQTKLETLTNQFSDSKQHIEVLKESLTAKEQRAAILQTEVDALRLRLEEKETMLNKKTKQIQEMAEEKGTQAGEIHDLKDMLEVKERKVNVLQKKVRS
;
A
#
# COMPACT_ATOMS: atom_id res chain seq x y z
N MET A 1 14.30 45.01 -32.85
CA MET A 1 15.47 45.55 -32.13
C MET A 1 16.59 44.53 -32.22
N TYR A 2 17.76 45.02 -32.65
CA TYR A 2 18.94 44.27 -33.08
C TYR A 2 19.62 43.48 -31.95
N GLY A 3 20.34 42.42 -32.33
CA GLY A 3 21.30 41.71 -31.48
C GLY A 3 21.95 40.52 -32.15
N SER A 4 22.80 40.78 -33.16
CA SER A 4 23.66 39.81 -33.86
C SER A 4 25.09 39.94 -33.35
N ALA A 5 25.82 38.84 -33.17
CA ALA A 5 27.24 38.72 -33.53
C ALA A 5 27.76 37.28 -33.43
N ARG A 6 28.44 36.86 -34.51
CA ARG A 6 29.22 35.63 -34.66
C ARG A 6 30.57 35.74 -33.95
N SER A 7 31.18 34.60 -33.58
CA SER A 7 32.64 34.46 -33.66
C SER A 7 33.05 33.04 -34.06
N VAL A 8 34.12 32.98 -34.84
CA VAL A 8 34.76 31.81 -35.44
C VAL A 8 36.16 31.68 -34.82
N GLY A 9 36.62 30.45 -34.60
CA GLY A 9 38.01 30.10 -34.27
C GLY A 9 38.04 28.79 -33.47
N LYS A 10 38.97 27.85 -33.62
CA LYS A 10 40.20 27.75 -34.42
C LYS A 10 40.58 26.26 -34.33
N VAL A 11 40.99 25.64 -35.43
CA VAL A 11 41.51 24.26 -35.49
C VAL A 11 43.03 24.32 -35.39
N GLU A 12 43.63 23.52 -34.50
CA GLU A 12 44.98 22.97 -34.68
C GLU A 12 45.12 21.60 -33.98
N PRO A 13 46.04 20.74 -34.46
CA PRO A 13 46.05 19.30 -34.19
C PRO A 13 47.04 18.90 -33.08
N SER A 14 46.75 17.80 -32.38
CA SER A 14 47.76 17.11 -31.58
C SER A 14 47.72 15.60 -31.82
N ASN A 15 48.85 15.09 -32.30
CA ASN A 15 49.17 13.68 -32.46
C ASN A 15 49.32 13.00 -31.10
N GLN A 16 48.56 11.92 -30.86
CA GLN A 16 48.99 10.80 -30.02
C GLN A 16 48.17 9.54 -30.36
N SER A 17 48.89 8.47 -30.71
CA SER A 17 48.40 7.16 -31.12
C SER A 17 47.83 6.31 -29.96
N PRO A 18 47.15 5.18 -30.27
CA PRO A 18 45.94 4.73 -29.59
C PRO A 18 46.17 3.60 -28.59
N GLY A 19 45.33 3.51 -27.56
CA GLY A 19 45.26 2.31 -26.73
C GLY A 19 44.71 2.56 -25.32
N ARG A 20 43.38 2.50 -25.17
CA ARG A 20 42.74 2.00 -23.95
C ARG A 20 41.22 1.89 -24.09
N SER A 21 40.71 0.70 -23.82
CA SER A 21 39.29 0.35 -23.76
C SER A 21 38.47 1.26 -22.83
N PRO A 22 37.22 1.61 -23.17
CA PRO A 22 36.33 2.33 -22.26
C PRO A 22 35.91 1.41 -21.10
N ARG A 23 36.13 1.88 -19.87
CA ARG A 23 35.71 1.21 -18.63
C ARG A 23 34.19 1.30 -18.46
N LEU A 24 33.55 0.18 -18.15
CA LEU A 24 32.16 0.10 -17.68
C LEU A 24 31.98 0.87 -16.35
N PRO A 25 30.85 1.58 -16.15
CA PRO A 25 30.55 2.21 -14.86
C PRO A 25 30.13 1.17 -13.82
N ARG A 26 30.72 1.28 -12.62
CA ARG A 26 30.41 0.47 -11.42
C ARG A 26 28.99 0.79 -10.90
N SER A 27 28.26 -0.26 -10.52
CA SER A 27 26.96 -0.19 -9.84
C SER A 27 27.03 0.59 -8.51
N PRO A 28 25.97 1.34 -8.13
CA PRO A 28 25.97 2.09 -6.87
C PRO A 28 25.82 1.16 -5.66
N ARG A 29 26.76 1.26 -4.71
CA ARG A 29 26.67 0.64 -3.38
C ARG A 29 25.54 1.31 -2.58
N LEU A 30 24.56 0.51 -2.13
CA LEU A 30 23.62 0.88 -1.07
C LEU A 30 24.38 1.14 0.24
N GLY A 31 24.29 2.37 0.75
CA GLY A 31 24.81 2.75 2.06
C GLY A 31 23.87 2.30 3.18
N HIS A 32 24.31 1.33 3.99
CA HIS A 32 23.67 1.02 5.27
C HIS A 32 24.05 2.08 6.32
N ARG A 33 23.04 2.82 6.79
CA ARG A 33 23.13 3.72 7.94
C ARG A 33 23.18 2.87 9.21
N ARG A 34 24.34 2.81 9.87
CA ARG A 34 24.50 2.22 11.21
C ARG A 34 24.04 3.25 12.26
N THR A 35 23.15 2.84 13.15
CA THR A 35 22.85 3.52 14.42
C THR A 35 23.70 2.89 15.52
N ASN A 36 24.51 3.69 16.21
CA ASN A 36 25.21 3.29 17.41
C ASN A 36 24.27 3.34 18.62
N SER A 37 24.32 2.31 19.47
CA SER A 37 24.08 2.42 20.91
C SER A 37 24.99 1.44 21.64
N THR A 38 25.47 1.90 22.79
CA THR A 38 26.72 1.53 23.48
C THR A 38 26.47 0.60 24.68
N GLY A 39 27.47 -0.22 25.03
CA GLY A 39 27.71 -0.79 26.37
C GLY A 39 27.53 -2.31 26.45
N GLY A 40 28.39 -3.13 27.06
CA GLY A 40 29.67 -2.92 27.75
C GLY A 40 30.18 -4.27 28.33
N SER A 41 31.51 -4.45 28.31
CA SER A 41 32.41 -5.30 29.13
C SER A 41 32.02 -6.69 29.66
N SER A 42 32.84 -7.71 29.32
CA SER A 42 33.93 -8.23 30.20
C SER A 42 34.65 -9.46 29.63
N GLY A 43 36.00 -9.46 29.69
CA GLY A 43 36.81 -10.65 30.03
C GLY A 43 37.57 -11.41 28.93
N SER A 44 38.90 -11.17 28.86
CA SER A 44 40.03 -12.14 28.74
C SER A 44 39.96 -13.30 27.71
N SER A 45 40.97 -13.72 26.93
CA SER A 45 42.32 -13.31 26.53
C SER A 45 42.84 -14.40 25.56
N THR A 46 43.95 -14.11 24.86
CA THR A 46 44.89 -15.02 24.14
C THR A 46 44.68 -15.31 22.64
N GLY A 47 45.77 -15.07 21.88
CA GLY A 47 46.17 -15.84 20.70
C GLY A 47 45.81 -15.26 19.34
N GLY A 48 46.76 -14.61 18.68
CA GLY A 48 46.60 -14.05 17.33
C GLY A 48 46.68 -15.07 16.19
N GLY A 49 46.36 -14.59 14.98
CA GLY A 49 46.81 -15.20 13.72
C GLY A 49 45.73 -15.34 12.64
N SER A 50 45.86 -14.48 11.62
CA SER A 50 45.63 -14.76 10.19
C SER A 50 44.24 -15.15 9.69
N GLY A 51 43.78 -14.43 8.66
CA GLY A 51 42.47 -14.58 8.06
C GLY A 51 42.23 -15.90 7.35
N LYS A 52 40.95 -16.26 7.27
CA LYS A 52 40.31 -17.07 6.22
C LYS A 52 38.79 -16.93 6.35
N THR A 53 38.14 -16.74 5.22
CA THR A 53 36.69 -16.67 5.02
C THR A 53 36.04 -18.00 5.41
N LEU A 54 35.04 -17.98 6.31
CA LEU A 54 34.29 -19.17 6.72
C LEU A 54 33.11 -19.41 5.77
N SER A 55 33.18 -20.53 5.04
CA SER A 55 32.04 -21.15 4.37
C SER A 55 31.16 -21.86 5.40
N MET A 56 29.85 -21.69 5.26
CA MET A 56 28.83 -22.33 6.09
C MET A 56 28.58 -23.76 5.61
N GLU A 57 29.22 -24.71 6.26
CA GLU A 57 28.82 -26.12 6.24
C GLU A 57 28.76 -26.58 7.69
N ASN A 58 27.55 -26.80 8.20
CA ASN A 58 27.17 -27.65 9.33
C ASN A 58 25.78 -27.27 9.86
N ILE A 59 24.74 -27.94 9.35
CA ILE A 59 23.57 -28.28 10.17
C ILE A 59 23.26 -29.75 9.91
N GLN A 60 23.98 -30.61 10.64
CA GLN A 60 23.52 -31.95 10.92
C GLN A 60 22.45 -31.88 12.01
N SER A 61 21.29 -32.46 11.69
CA SER A 61 20.39 -33.20 12.59
C SER A 61 20.00 -32.55 13.92
N LEU A 62 18.76 -32.04 13.97
CA LEU A 62 17.95 -32.01 15.19
C LEU A 62 16.48 -32.23 14.81
N ASN A 63 16.17 -33.47 14.42
CA ASN A 63 14.81 -34.00 14.32
C ASN A 63 14.82 -35.41 14.92
N ALA A 64 14.74 -35.49 16.25
CA ALA A 64 14.46 -36.72 16.97
C ALA A 64 13.92 -36.39 18.37
N ALA A 65 12.61 -36.16 18.47
CA ALA A 65 11.80 -36.51 19.64
C ALA A 65 10.32 -36.21 19.36
N TYR A 66 9.48 -37.21 19.59
CA TYR A 66 8.01 -37.19 19.58
C TYR A 66 7.30 -37.28 18.21
N ALA A 67 7.33 -38.48 17.63
CA ALA A 67 6.21 -38.99 16.85
C ALA A 67 5.96 -40.45 17.25
N THR A 68 4.94 -40.68 18.09
CA THR A 68 4.40 -42.00 18.44
C THR A 68 2.88 -41.97 18.27
N SER A 69 2.35 -42.90 17.48
CA SER A 69 0.94 -43.40 17.38
C SER A 69 -0.15 -42.37 17.02
N GLY A 70 -1.12 -42.60 16.13
CA GLY A 70 -1.73 -43.78 15.50
C GLY A 70 -2.93 -43.34 14.60
N PRO A 71 -3.78 -44.25 14.08
CA PRO A 71 -4.34 -44.12 12.73
C PRO A 71 -5.87 -43.85 12.60
N MET A 72 -6.27 -43.39 11.40
CA MET A 72 -7.50 -43.63 10.61
C MET A 72 -8.90 -43.30 11.19
N TYR A 73 -9.67 -42.46 10.47
CA TYR A 73 -11.11 -42.68 10.18
C TYR A 73 -11.57 -41.95 8.89
N LEU A 74 -12.45 -42.65 8.15
CA LEU A 74 -13.36 -42.34 7.03
C LEU A 74 -14.21 -41.07 7.25
N SER A 75 -15.03 -40.50 6.36
CA SER A 75 -15.31 -40.44 4.91
C SER A 75 -16.54 -39.49 4.79
N ASP A 76 -16.70 -38.85 3.63
CA ASP A 76 -17.94 -38.43 2.92
C ASP A 76 -19.08 -37.65 3.63
N HIS A 77 -19.48 -36.52 3.02
CA HIS A 77 -20.74 -36.44 2.25
C HIS A 77 -20.91 -35.11 1.49
N GLU A 78 -21.38 -35.24 0.24
CA GLU A 78 -21.89 -34.19 -0.65
C GLU A 78 -23.26 -33.64 -0.22
N ASN A 79 -23.63 -32.40 -0.62
CA ASN A 79 -24.63 -32.14 -1.68
C ASN A 79 -25.00 -30.63 -1.84
N VAL A 80 -24.80 -30.11 -3.06
CA VAL A 80 -25.73 -29.38 -3.97
C VAL A 80 -26.78 -28.38 -3.46
N GLY A 81 -26.83 -27.22 -4.13
CA GLY A 81 -28.06 -26.50 -4.55
C GLY A 81 -28.18 -25.06 -4.01
N ALA A 82 -27.80 -24.01 -4.76
CA ALA A 82 -28.56 -23.31 -5.81
C ALA A 82 -29.82 -22.56 -5.29
N ASP A 83 -29.76 -21.22 -5.22
CA ASP A 83 -30.58 -20.33 -6.07
C ASP A 83 -30.38 -18.84 -5.77
N THR A 84 -30.49 -18.06 -6.84
CA THR A 84 -30.46 -16.59 -6.94
C THR A 84 -31.90 -16.03 -6.74
N PRO A 85 -32.34 -14.79 -7.08
CA PRO A 85 -31.68 -13.54 -7.50
C PRO A 85 -32.34 -12.21 -6.99
N LYS A 86 -31.85 -11.06 -7.52
CA LYS A 86 -32.57 -9.84 -8.00
C LYS A 86 -32.97 -8.68 -7.06
N SER A 87 -32.33 -7.53 -7.36
CA SER A 87 -32.83 -6.15 -7.57
C SER A 87 -33.90 -5.52 -6.67
N THR A 88 -33.65 -4.28 -6.21
CA THR A 88 -34.43 -3.05 -6.59
C THR A 88 -33.95 -1.80 -5.83
N MET A 89 -34.13 -0.67 -6.51
CA MET A 89 -33.64 0.70 -6.29
C MET A 89 -34.13 1.40 -5.00
N THR A 90 -33.49 2.51 -4.60
CA THR A 90 -34.05 3.90 -4.65
C THR A 90 -33.19 4.94 -3.90
N LEU A 91 -33.31 6.20 -4.35
CA LEU A 91 -32.59 7.40 -3.91
C LEU A 91 -32.80 7.78 -2.43
N GLY A 92 -31.79 8.42 -1.82
CA GLY A 92 -31.94 9.21 -0.59
C GLY A 92 -30.79 10.21 -0.41
N ARG A 93 -31.13 11.50 -0.40
CA ARG A 93 -30.22 12.66 -0.30
C ARG A 93 -29.92 12.99 1.17
N SER A 94 -28.79 13.69 1.37
CA SER A 94 -28.47 14.65 2.43
C SER A 94 -27.90 14.18 3.78
N GLY A 95 -26.76 14.81 4.15
CA GLY A 95 -26.55 15.34 5.50
C GLY A 95 -25.37 14.79 6.29
N GLY A 96 -24.35 15.63 6.49
CA GLY A 96 -23.83 15.87 7.84
C GLY A 96 -22.69 15.01 8.38
N ARG A 97 -21.48 15.55 8.23
CA ARG A 97 -20.40 15.73 9.23
C ARG A 97 -20.06 14.64 10.28
N LEU A 98 -18.76 14.35 10.28
CA LEU A 98 -17.85 13.90 11.35
C LEU A 98 -18.16 14.45 12.77
N PRO A 99 -17.60 13.81 13.81
CA PRO A 99 -16.47 14.47 14.45
C PRO A 99 -15.30 13.55 14.85
N TYR A 100 -14.14 14.22 14.87
CA TYR A 100 -12.80 13.77 15.21
C TYR A 100 -12.57 13.71 16.73
N GLY A 101 -11.55 12.94 17.15
CA GLY A 101 -10.64 13.40 18.20
C GLY A 101 -10.06 12.34 19.14
N VAL A 102 -8.75 12.09 19.02
CA VAL A 102 -7.83 11.93 20.16
C VAL A 102 -6.50 12.61 19.78
N ARG A 103 -6.02 13.51 20.66
CA ARG A 103 -4.65 14.05 20.68
C ARG A 103 -3.84 13.22 21.69
N MET A 104 -2.56 13.03 21.40
CA MET A 104 -1.54 12.65 22.38
C MET A 104 -0.41 13.69 22.35
N THR A 105 0.16 13.92 23.53
CA THR A 105 1.18 14.88 23.93
C THR A 105 2.60 14.37 23.68
N ALA A 106 3.54 15.28 23.39
CA ALA A 106 4.97 15.11 23.73
C ALA A 106 5.76 16.44 23.63
N MET A 107 6.23 16.89 24.79
CA MET A 107 7.48 17.58 25.17
C MET A 107 8.29 18.46 24.19
N GLY A 108 8.73 19.62 24.69
CA GLY A 108 9.84 20.43 24.14
C GLY A 108 10.23 21.60 25.05
N SER A 109 11.53 21.66 25.37
CA SER A 109 12.35 22.49 26.28
C SER A 109 12.34 24.04 26.19
N SER A 110 12.76 24.68 27.29
CA SER A 110 12.91 26.12 27.67
C SER A 110 13.75 27.03 26.74
N PRO A 111 13.73 28.38 26.90
CA PRO A 111 14.58 29.06 27.89
C PRO A 111 14.00 30.33 28.58
N ASN A 112 14.77 30.77 29.58
CA ASN A 112 14.60 31.81 30.61
C ASN A 112 14.71 33.27 30.10
N ILE A 113 13.81 34.20 30.49
CA ILE A 113 14.04 35.67 30.60
C ILE A 113 13.16 36.25 31.73
N ALA A 114 13.77 37.08 32.57
CA ALA A 114 13.24 37.71 33.77
C ALA A 114 12.19 38.83 33.52
N SER A 115 11.24 38.99 34.45
CA SER A 115 10.70 40.28 34.94
C SER A 115 9.72 39.98 36.09
N SER A 116 10.10 40.17 37.35
CA SER A 116 9.82 41.37 38.17
C SER A 116 8.35 41.55 38.59
N GLY A 117 8.10 41.39 39.90
CA GLY A 117 7.00 42.00 40.68
C GLY A 117 5.63 41.34 40.47
N VAL A 118 4.82 41.04 41.48
CA VAL A 118 4.66 41.58 42.83
C VAL A 118 3.92 40.54 43.68
N ALA A 119 4.25 40.49 44.97
CA ALA A 119 3.57 39.68 45.96
C ALA A 119 2.08 40.04 46.04
N SER A 120 1.21 39.03 46.07
CA SER A 120 -0.21 39.20 46.40
C SER A 120 -0.43 38.61 47.77
N ASP A 121 -0.29 39.46 48.79
CA ASP A 121 -0.70 39.14 50.16
C ASP A 121 -2.22 39.01 50.19
N THR A 122 -2.67 37.85 50.65
CA THR A 122 -4.07 37.52 50.88
C THR A 122 -4.46 38.09 52.24
N ILE A 123 -5.06 39.29 52.28
CA ILE A 123 -5.66 39.81 53.52
C ILE A 123 -7.13 39.41 53.55
N ALA A 124 -7.41 38.38 54.33
CA ALA A 124 -8.73 38.06 54.84
C ALA A 124 -9.16 39.16 55.82
N PHE A 125 -10.25 39.88 55.50
CA PHE A 125 -10.89 40.78 56.45
C PHE A 125 -11.71 39.94 57.44
N GLY A 126 -11.06 39.61 58.56
CA GLY A 126 -11.71 39.15 59.77
C GLY A 126 -12.57 40.25 60.38
N GLU A 127 -13.82 39.90 60.61
CA GLU A 127 -14.87 40.66 61.27
C GLU A 127 -14.51 40.89 62.75
N HIS A 128 -14.07 42.12 63.09
CA HIS A 128 -13.87 42.55 64.48
C HIS A 128 -14.72 43.78 64.81
N HIS A 129 -15.84 43.48 65.45
CA HIS A 129 -16.57 44.28 66.43
C HIS A 129 -15.66 45.18 67.30
N LEU A 130 -15.83 46.50 67.21
CA LEU A 130 -15.34 47.47 68.20
C LEU A 130 -16.44 48.50 68.52
N PRO A 131 -16.59 48.91 69.80
CA PRO A 131 -17.66 49.81 70.26
C PRO A 131 -17.37 51.29 69.92
N PRO A 132 -18.38 52.17 69.88
CA PRO A 132 -18.18 53.56 69.49
C PRO A 132 -17.51 54.34 70.62
N VAL A 133 -16.27 54.79 70.40
CA VAL A 133 -15.60 55.77 71.26
C VAL A 133 -16.02 57.16 70.81
N SER A 134 -16.86 57.81 71.61
CA SER A 134 -17.25 59.20 71.46
C SER A 134 -16.07 60.10 71.84
N MET A 135 -15.30 60.57 70.85
CA MET A 135 -14.29 61.61 71.06
C MET A 135 -14.86 62.96 70.63
N ALA A 136 -15.30 63.73 71.62
CA ALA A 136 -15.56 65.15 71.48
C ALA A 136 -14.27 65.88 71.09
N SER A 137 -14.15 66.27 69.82
CA SER A 137 -13.01 67.02 69.30
C SER A 137 -13.41 68.49 69.08
N THR A 138 -12.72 69.41 69.75
CA THR A 138 -12.87 70.88 69.68
C THR A 138 -12.34 71.46 68.36
N VAL A 139 -12.90 70.97 67.25
CA VAL A 139 -12.52 71.38 65.90
C VAL A 139 -13.54 72.40 65.39
N PRO A 140 -13.12 73.57 64.87
CA PRO A 140 -14.01 74.60 64.35
C PRO A 140 -15.03 74.01 63.35
N HIS A 141 -16.27 74.51 63.38
CA HIS A 141 -17.38 73.96 62.56
C HIS A 141 -17.04 73.91 61.06
N SER A 142 -16.35 74.93 60.55
CA SER A 142 -15.85 74.97 59.16
C SER A 142 -14.87 73.84 58.83
N LEU A 143 -14.02 73.46 59.78
CA LEU A 143 -12.99 72.45 59.61
C LEU A 143 -13.57 71.03 59.79
N ARG A 144 -14.60 70.87 60.66
CA ARG A 144 -15.43 69.65 60.72
C ARG A 144 -16.22 69.45 59.43
N GLN A 145 -16.88 70.49 58.93
CA GLN A 145 -17.64 70.42 57.68
C GLN A 145 -16.74 70.11 56.48
N ALA A 146 -15.56 70.73 56.38
CA ALA A 146 -14.57 70.40 55.34
C ALA A 146 -14.04 68.95 55.46
N ARG A 147 -13.83 68.47 56.69
CA ARG A 147 -13.41 67.08 56.95
C ARG A 147 -14.52 66.09 56.55
N ASP A 148 -15.75 66.35 56.96
CA ASP A 148 -16.88 65.45 56.72
C ASP A 148 -17.29 65.46 55.22
N ASN A 149 -17.17 66.60 54.52
CA ASN A 149 -17.29 66.65 53.06
C ASN A 149 -16.18 65.84 52.38
N THR A 150 -14.92 65.99 52.80
CA THR A 150 -13.80 65.19 52.27
C THR A 150 -14.00 63.69 52.53
N ILE A 151 -14.49 63.30 53.71
CA ILE A 151 -14.80 61.90 54.05
C ILE A 151 -15.92 61.37 53.14
N MET A 152 -16.96 62.15 52.90
CA MET A 152 -18.07 61.77 52.02
C MET A 152 -17.62 61.64 50.56
N ASP A 153 -16.75 62.54 50.08
CA ASP A 153 -16.14 62.44 48.74
C ASP A 153 -15.25 61.20 48.62
N LEU A 154 -14.42 60.91 49.64
CA LEU A 154 -13.60 59.69 49.70
C LEU A 154 -14.45 58.42 49.76
N GLN A 155 -15.55 58.42 50.51
CA GLN A 155 -16.51 57.30 50.53
C GLN A 155 -17.18 57.10 49.17
N THR A 156 -17.46 58.18 48.45
CA THR A 156 -18.04 58.13 47.10
C THR A 156 -17.01 57.61 46.09
N GLN A 157 -15.76 58.09 46.15
CA GLN A 157 -14.66 57.57 45.32
C GLN A 157 -14.36 56.09 45.61
N LEU A 158 -14.37 55.68 46.88
CA LEU A 158 -14.18 54.27 47.24
C LEU A 158 -15.31 53.38 46.68
N LYS A 159 -16.56 53.83 46.79
CA LYS A 159 -17.70 53.13 46.19
C LYS A 159 -17.58 53.05 44.68
N GLU A 160 -17.14 54.11 44.02
CA GLU A 160 -16.96 54.13 42.57
C GLU A 160 -15.81 53.22 42.12
N VAL A 161 -14.68 53.22 42.83
CA VAL A 161 -13.55 52.32 42.55
C VAL A 161 -13.92 50.86 42.78
N LEU A 162 -14.70 50.54 43.83
CA LEU A 162 -15.20 49.18 44.05
C LEU A 162 -16.15 48.75 42.92
N ARG A 163 -17.05 49.64 42.51
CA ARG A 163 -17.97 49.42 41.38
C ARG A 163 -17.21 49.22 40.06
N GLU A 164 -16.18 50.01 39.82
CA GLU A 164 -15.30 49.89 38.66
C GLU A 164 -14.49 48.59 38.71
N ASN A 165 -13.98 48.19 39.87
CA ASN A 165 -13.27 46.92 40.06
C ASN A 165 -14.18 45.72 39.75
N ASP A 166 -15.43 45.74 40.22
CA ASP A 166 -16.42 44.71 39.92
C ASP A 166 -16.78 44.65 38.44
N LEU A 167 -16.85 45.80 37.77
CA LEU A 167 -17.05 45.86 36.31
C LEU A 167 -15.84 45.31 35.54
N LEU A 168 -14.63 45.67 35.94
CA LEU A 168 -13.40 45.16 35.33
C LEU A 168 -13.26 43.65 35.53
N ARG A 169 -13.62 43.12 36.71
CA ARG A 169 -13.67 41.67 36.95
C ARG A 169 -14.66 40.97 36.03
N LYS A 170 -15.87 41.52 35.87
CA LYS A 170 -16.87 41.01 34.93
C LYS A 170 -16.39 41.08 33.47
N ASP A 171 -15.71 42.16 33.07
CA ASP A 171 -15.17 42.29 31.72
C ASP A 171 -14.05 41.29 31.44
N VAL A 172 -13.18 41.02 32.42
CA VAL A 172 -12.16 39.96 32.36
C VAL A 172 -12.81 38.59 32.21
N GLU A 173 -13.83 38.27 33.01
CA GLU A 173 -14.54 36.99 32.95
C GLU A 173 -15.26 36.79 31.61
N VAL A 174 -15.85 37.86 31.06
CA VAL A 174 -16.45 37.84 29.71
C VAL A 174 -15.39 37.64 28.63
N LYS A 175 -14.23 38.29 28.76
CA LYS A 175 -13.10 38.12 27.82
C LYS A 175 -12.51 36.71 27.90
N GLU A 176 -12.35 36.14 29.09
CA GLU A 176 -11.93 34.75 29.28
C GLU A 176 -12.95 33.77 28.69
N SER A 177 -14.24 34.00 28.92
CA SER A 177 -15.31 33.18 28.34
C SER A 177 -15.31 33.23 26.82
N LYS A 178 -15.13 34.42 26.23
CA LYS A 178 -15.00 34.60 24.77
C LYS A 178 -13.73 33.94 24.22
N LEU A 179 -12.60 34.09 24.91
CA LEU A 179 -11.34 33.46 24.52
C LEU A 179 -11.44 31.94 24.59
N SER A 180 -12.01 31.40 25.67
CA SER A 180 -12.26 29.97 25.87
C SER A 180 -13.18 29.42 24.79
N SER A 181 -14.26 30.13 24.45
CA SER A 181 -15.16 29.75 23.36
C SER A 181 -14.48 29.79 21.98
N SER A 182 -13.68 30.83 21.71
CA SER A 182 -12.88 30.94 20.47
C SER A 182 -11.84 29.81 20.35
N MET A 183 -11.13 29.52 21.44
CA MET A 183 -10.14 28.46 21.52
C MET A 183 -10.80 27.08 21.38
N ASN A 184 -12.00 26.89 21.92
CA ASN A 184 -12.77 25.66 21.76
C ASN A 184 -13.30 25.51 20.32
N SER A 185 -13.75 26.61 19.68
CA SER A 185 -14.13 26.62 18.25
C SER A 185 -12.94 26.25 17.35
N ILE A 186 -11.75 26.80 17.60
CA ILE A 186 -10.52 26.41 16.90
C ILE A 186 -10.17 24.94 17.14
N LYS A 187 -10.33 24.45 18.37
CA LYS A 187 -10.03 23.06 18.72
C LYS A 187 -11.01 22.07 18.07
N THR A 188 -12.28 22.42 17.97
CA THR A 188 -13.35 21.51 17.50
C THR A 188 -13.61 21.60 16.01
N PHE A 189 -13.49 22.78 15.41
CA PHE A 189 -13.81 23.03 14.00
C PHE A 189 -12.59 23.21 13.12
N TRP A 190 -11.49 23.79 13.63
CA TRP A 190 -10.32 24.08 12.80
C TRP A 190 -9.20 23.05 12.97
N SER A 191 -8.99 22.51 14.17
CA SER A 191 -7.92 21.54 14.43
C SER A 191 -8.06 20.23 13.64
N PRO A 192 -9.25 19.61 13.51
CA PRO A 192 -9.39 18.40 12.70
C PRO A 192 -9.15 18.66 11.21
N GLU A 193 -9.69 19.76 10.71
CA GLU A 193 -9.59 20.22 9.33
C GLU A 193 -8.13 20.54 8.97
N LEU A 194 -7.41 21.27 9.82
CA LEU A 194 -5.98 21.53 9.66
C LEU A 194 -5.13 20.25 9.73
N LYS A 195 -5.51 19.29 10.58
CA LYS A 195 -4.82 17.99 10.67
C LYS A 195 -5.06 17.15 9.41
N LYS A 196 -6.29 17.13 8.91
CA LYS A 196 -6.66 16.48 7.65
C LYS A 196 -5.94 17.10 6.46
N GLU A 197 -5.92 18.42 6.40
CA GLU A 197 -5.24 19.21 5.36
C GLU A 197 -3.71 18.96 5.37
N ARG A 198 -3.09 18.93 6.56
CA ARG A 198 -1.65 18.59 6.69
C ARG A 198 -1.36 17.15 6.28
N ALA A 199 -2.24 16.21 6.61
CA ALA A 199 -2.11 14.82 6.19
C ALA A 199 -2.22 14.69 4.66
N LEU A 200 -3.21 15.37 4.04
CA LEU A 200 -3.36 15.43 2.59
C LEU A 200 -2.10 15.98 1.90
N ARG A 201 -1.55 17.10 2.37
CA ARG A 201 -0.30 17.65 1.82
C ARG A 201 0.88 16.67 1.96
N LYS A 202 0.95 15.91 3.06
CA LYS A 202 1.99 14.91 3.27
C LYS A 202 1.83 13.72 2.30
N ASP A 203 0.61 13.28 2.07
CA ASP A 203 0.30 12.20 1.13
C ASP A 203 0.56 12.64 -0.32
N GLU A 204 0.20 13.87 -0.69
CA GLU A 204 0.52 14.46 -1.99
C GLU A 204 2.03 14.60 -2.20
N ALA A 205 2.77 15.09 -1.21
CA ALA A 205 4.23 15.16 -1.27
C ALA A 205 4.87 13.76 -1.45
N SER A 206 4.31 12.76 -0.76
CA SER A 206 4.75 11.36 -0.90
C SER A 206 4.48 10.82 -2.32
N LYS A 207 3.30 11.08 -2.88
CA LYS A 207 2.96 10.73 -4.27
C LYS A 207 3.89 11.40 -5.28
N ILE A 208 4.15 12.70 -5.12
CA ILE A 208 5.10 13.44 -5.98
C ILE A 208 6.49 12.81 -5.92
N THR A 209 6.92 12.34 -4.75
CA THR A 209 8.23 11.71 -4.58
C THR A 209 8.30 10.37 -5.32
N ILE A 210 7.24 9.55 -5.22
CA ILE A 210 7.13 8.29 -5.96
C ILE A 210 7.13 8.54 -7.47
N TRP A 211 6.38 9.55 -7.94
CA TRP A 211 6.31 9.89 -9.35
C TRP A 211 7.65 10.41 -9.90
N LYS A 212 8.39 11.20 -9.11
CA LYS A 212 9.74 11.63 -9.47
C LYS A 212 10.70 10.44 -9.60
N GLU A 213 10.61 9.48 -8.68
CA GLU A 213 11.45 8.29 -8.73
C GLU A 213 11.10 7.39 -9.93
N GLN A 214 9.81 7.19 -10.18
CA GLN A 214 9.33 6.47 -11.38
C GLN A 214 9.82 7.14 -12.67
N TYR A 215 9.76 8.47 -12.75
CA TYR A 215 10.27 9.22 -13.89
C TYR A 215 11.80 9.07 -14.03
N ARG A 216 12.55 9.10 -12.92
CA ARG A 216 14.01 8.88 -12.92
C ARG A 216 14.36 7.50 -13.46
N VAL A 217 13.68 6.45 -12.99
CA VAL A 217 13.88 5.07 -13.46
C VAL A 217 13.57 4.96 -14.95
N LEU A 218 12.45 5.52 -15.40
CA LEU A 218 12.08 5.51 -16.82
C LEU A 218 13.11 6.25 -17.69
N GLN A 219 13.67 7.35 -17.18
CA GLN A 219 14.74 8.09 -17.86
C GLN A 219 16.03 7.26 -17.96
N GLU A 220 16.40 6.52 -16.91
CA GLU A 220 17.54 5.61 -16.90
C GLU A 220 17.35 4.44 -17.87
N GLU A 221 16.17 3.83 -17.90
CA GLU A 221 15.83 2.80 -18.89
C GLU A 221 15.90 3.34 -20.32
N ASN A 222 15.41 4.56 -20.56
CA ASN A 222 15.48 5.17 -21.87
C ASN A 222 16.92 5.43 -22.31
N GLN A 223 17.79 5.92 -21.41
CA GLN A 223 19.22 6.08 -21.67
C GLN A 223 19.90 4.73 -21.95
N HIS A 224 19.59 3.70 -21.17
CA HIS A 224 20.11 2.35 -21.40
C HIS A 224 19.71 1.81 -22.78
N MET A 225 18.45 2.00 -23.18
CA MET A 225 17.95 1.61 -24.49
C MET A 225 18.66 2.37 -25.61
N GLN A 226 18.87 3.68 -25.47
CA GLN A 226 19.64 4.51 -26.40
C GLN A 226 21.08 3.97 -26.56
N MET A 227 21.77 3.67 -25.45
CA MET A 227 23.11 3.09 -25.49
C MET A 227 23.13 1.72 -26.18
N THR A 228 22.12 0.89 -25.94
CA THR A 228 21.98 -0.42 -26.57
C THR A 228 21.78 -0.29 -28.08
N ILE A 229 20.91 0.63 -28.51
CA ILE A 229 20.70 0.93 -29.93
C ILE A 229 22.00 1.41 -30.57
N GLN A 230 22.73 2.31 -29.92
CA GLN A 230 24.02 2.81 -30.42
C GLN A 230 25.03 1.67 -30.58
N ALA A 231 25.16 0.79 -29.58
CA ALA A 231 26.06 -0.36 -29.64
C ALA A 231 25.70 -1.31 -30.80
N LEU A 232 24.40 -1.58 -31.01
CA LEU A 232 23.94 -2.40 -32.14
C LEU A 232 24.18 -1.72 -33.49
N GLN A 233 24.03 -0.40 -33.57
CA GLN A 233 24.34 0.37 -34.78
C GLN A 233 25.84 0.34 -35.10
N ASP A 234 26.69 0.44 -34.08
CA ASP A 234 28.14 0.33 -34.23
C ASP A 234 28.56 -1.08 -34.66
N GLU A 235 27.97 -2.13 -34.09
CA GLU A 235 28.18 -3.53 -34.50
C GLU A 235 27.78 -3.75 -35.97
N LEU A 236 26.61 -3.24 -36.38
CA LEU A 236 26.16 -3.26 -37.78
C LEU A 236 27.11 -2.50 -38.70
N ARG A 237 27.70 -1.40 -38.25
CA ARG A 237 28.70 -0.65 -39.01
C ARG A 237 29.98 -1.47 -39.17
N ILE A 238 30.50 -2.04 -38.09
CA ILE A 238 31.67 -2.92 -38.10
C ILE A 238 31.45 -4.11 -39.04
N GLN A 239 30.27 -4.73 -39.01
CA GLN A 239 29.93 -5.82 -39.93
C GLN A 239 29.90 -5.37 -41.40
N ARG A 240 29.38 -4.18 -41.70
CA ARG A 240 29.42 -3.61 -43.06
C ARG A 240 30.85 -3.35 -43.52
N ASP A 241 31.69 -2.79 -42.65
CA ASP A 241 33.09 -2.49 -42.95
C ASP A 241 33.90 -3.78 -43.17
N LEU A 242 33.71 -4.81 -42.33
CA LEU A 242 34.30 -6.14 -42.49
C LEU A 242 33.86 -6.80 -43.81
N ASN A 243 32.58 -6.71 -44.15
CA ASN A 243 32.04 -7.30 -45.38
C ASN A 243 32.57 -6.56 -46.63
N GLN A 244 32.78 -5.24 -46.55
CA GLN A 244 33.47 -4.49 -47.60
C GLN A 244 34.94 -4.91 -47.73
N LEU A 245 35.64 -5.18 -46.63
CA LEU A 245 37.03 -5.65 -46.66
C LEU A 245 37.15 -7.03 -47.33
N PHE A 246 36.26 -7.97 -46.98
CA PHE A 246 36.18 -9.28 -47.64
C PHE A 246 35.87 -9.17 -49.15
N GLN A 247 35.01 -8.24 -49.54
CA GLN A 247 34.70 -8.00 -50.96
C GLN A 247 35.85 -7.27 -51.69
N GLN A 248 36.60 -6.40 -51.02
CA GLN A 248 37.80 -5.76 -51.58
C GLN A 248 38.94 -6.76 -51.79
N ASP A 249 39.18 -7.68 -50.85
CA ASP A 249 40.14 -8.80 -51.02
C ASP A 249 39.74 -9.75 -52.15
N SER A 250 38.44 -9.88 -52.43
CA SER A 250 37.90 -10.65 -53.56
C SER A 250 38.10 -9.93 -54.91
N SER A 251 38.16 -8.58 -54.90
CA SER A 251 38.26 -7.75 -56.10
C SER A 251 39.71 -7.43 -56.50
N THR A 252 40.66 -7.45 -55.56
CA THR A 252 42.10 -7.30 -55.84
C THR A 252 42.79 -8.59 -56.27
N ARG A 253 42.10 -9.74 -56.21
CA ARG A 253 42.62 -11.08 -56.57
C ARG A 253 42.04 -11.65 -57.87
N THR A 254 41.74 -10.82 -58.86
CA THR A 254 41.33 -11.32 -60.19
C THR A 254 42.48 -11.92 -61.03
N SER A 255 43.56 -12.44 -60.43
CA SER A 255 44.64 -13.07 -61.23
C SER A 255 45.53 -14.12 -60.57
N GLU A 256 45.18 -14.74 -59.44
CA GLU A 256 45.95 -15.90 -58.92
C GLU A 256 45.02 -16.88 -58.17
N PRO A 257 45.15 -18.20 -58.35
CA PRO A 257 44.28 -19.18 -57.71
C PRO A 257 44.52 -19.14 -56.19
N PHE A 258 43.48 -18.77 -55.44
CA PHE A 258 43.51 -18.76 -53.97
C PHE A 258 43.49 -20.21 -53.44
N VAL A 259 44.65 -20.85 -53.39
CA VAL A 259 44.89 -21.90 -52.40
C VAL A 259 44.96 -21.17 -51.06
N ALA A 260 43.87 -21.23 -50.29
CA ALA A 260 43.94 -20.91 -48.87
C ALA A 260 45.01 -21.83 -48.27
N GLU A 261 46.11 -21.23 -47.80
CA GLU A 261 47.21 -21.98 -47.24
C GLU A 261 46.70 -22.77 -46.04
N LEU A 262 46.55 -24.08 -46.24
CA LEU A 262 46.11 -25.07 -45.28
C LEU A 262 47.26 -25.35 -44.30
N THR A 263 47.73 -24.32 -43.60
CA THR A 263 48.81 -24.45 -42.62
C THR A 263 48.29 -25.10 -41.34
N GLU A 264 49.04 -26.08 -40.85
CA GLU A 264 48.74 -26.85 -39.63
C GLU A 264 48.43 -25.95 -38.41
N GLU A 265 49.06 -24.77 -38.36
CA GLU A 265 48.87 -23.77 -37.31
C GLU A 265 47.44 -23.17 -37.28
N ASN A 266 46.80 -23.00 -38.45
CA ASN A 266 45.43 -22.48 -38.52
C ASN A 266 44.41 -23.52 -38.02
N PHE A 267 44.60 -24.79 -38.36
CA PHE A 267 43.78 -25.88 -37.82
C PHE A 267 43.96 -26.03 -36.31
N GLN A 268 45.19 -25.89 -35.80
CA GLN A 268 45.46 -25.93 -34.36
C GLN A 268 44.80 -24.75 -33.62
N ARG A 269 44.82 -23.53 -34.17
CA ARG A 269 44.13 -22.37 -33.58
C ARG A 269 42.61 -22.56 -33.55
N LEU A 270 42.02 -23.00 -34.65
CA LEU A 270 40.57 -23.24 -34.73
C LEU A 270 40.15 -24.35 -33.76
N HIS A 271 40.93 -25.42 -33.65
CA HIS A 271 40.68 -26.48 -32.68
C HIS A 271 40.81 -26.00 -31.23
N ALA A 272 41.80 -25.15 -30.93
CA ALA A 272 41.96 -24.56 -29.59
C ALA A 272 40.80 -23.60 -29.24
N GLU A 273 40.30 -22.86 -30.23
CA GLU A 273 39.13 -21.99 -30.07
C GLU A 273 37.85 -22.81 -29.83
N HIS A 274 37.63 -23.87 -30.61
CA HIS A 274 36.50 -24.78 -30.42
C HIS A 274 36.53 -25.46 -29.04
N GLU A 275 37.71 -25.89 -28.58
CA GLU A 275 37.93 -26.40 -27.22
C GLU A 275 37.62 -25.36 -26.13
N ARG A 276 38.00 -24.09 -26.36
CA ARG A 276 37.68 -22.99 -25.43
C ARG A 276 36.17 -22.74 -25.37
N GLN A 277 35.52 -22.67 -26.52
CA GLN A 277 34.07 -22.49 -26.64
C GLN A 277 33.32 -23.65 -25.99
N ALA A 278 33.78 -24.89 -26.16
CA ALA A 278 33.21 -26.06 -25.51
C ALA A 278 33.28 -25.98 -23.98
N LYS A 279 34.41 -25.51 -23.43
CA LYS A 279 34.58 -25.30 -21.98
C LYS A 279 33.70 -24.17 -21.44
N GLU A 280 33.58 -23.08 -22.19
CA GLU A 280 32.71 -21.96 -21.85
C GLU A 280 31.23 -22.38 -21.85
N LEU A 281 30.80 -23.09 -22.90
CA LEU A 281 29.45 -23.66 -22.98
C LEU A 281 29.16 -24.64 -21.83
N PHE A 282 30.13 -25.47 -21.45
CA PHE A 282 30.00 -26.36 -20.30
C PHE A 282 29.77 -25.60 -18.98
N LEU A 283 30.58 -24.56 -18.73
CA LEU A 283 30.43 -23.72 -17.53
C LEU A 283 29.10 -22.95 -17.50
N LEU A 284 28.66 -22.44 -18.66
CA LEU A 284 27.38 -21.76 -18.79
C LEU A 284 26.20 -22.70 -18.53
N ARG A 285 26.24 -23.93 -19.07
CA ARG A 285 25.23 -24.96 -18.77
C ARG A 285 25.17 -25.28 -17.28
N LYS A 286 26.32 -25.47 -16.63
CA LYS A 286 26.39 -25.73 -15.19
C LYS A 286 25.85 -24.57 -14.35
N THR A 287 26.11 -23.33 -14.76
CA THR A 287 25.58 -22.13 -14.10
C THR A 287 24.06 -22.05 -14.25
N LEU A 288 23.54 -22.42 -15.43
CA LEU A 288 22.11 -22.46 -15.70
C LEU A 288 21.42 -23.53 -14.83
N GLU A 289 21.97 -24.74 -14.76
CA GLU A 289 21.47 -25.81 -13.87
C GLU A 289 21.42 -25.36 -12.39
N GLU A 290 22.46 -24.64 -11.91
CA GLU A 290 22.47 -24.09 -10.55
C GLU A 290 21.36 -23.04 -10.34
N MET A 291 21.14 -22.16 -11.31
CA MET A 291 20.07 -21.16 -11.25
C MET A 291 18.69 -21.81 -11.26
N GLU A 292 18.49 -22.86 -12.07
CA GLU A 292 17.25 -23.64 -12.09
C GLU A 292 16.96 -24.26 -10.72
N LEU A 293 17.97 -24.86 -10.08
CA LEU A 293 17.85 -25.42 -8.74
C LEU A 293 17.49 -24.34 -7.70
N ARG A 294 18.09 -23.15 -7.79
CA ARG A 294 17.77 -22.02 -6.90
C ARG A 294 16.34 -21.53 -7.08
N ILE A 295 15.87 -21.43 -8.33
CA ILE A 295 14.48 -21.07 -8.64
C ILE A 295 13.53 -22.10 -8.04
N GLU A 296 13.82 -23.38 -8.20
CA GLU A 296 12.98 -24.46 -7.66
C GLU A 296 12.92 -24.42 -6.12
N THR A 297 14.06 -24.18 -5.47
CA THR A 297 14.13 -24.01 -4.01
C THR A 297 13.32 -22.80 -3.53
N GLN A 298 13.38 -21.67 -4.26
CA GLN A 298 12.60 -20.48 -3.95
C GLN A 298 11.09 -20.72 -4.12
N LYS A 299 10.69 -21.45 -5.17
CA LYS A 299 9.28 -21.84 -5.38
C LYS A 299 8.76 -22.71 -4.23
N GLN A 300 9.53 -23.71 -3.81
CA GLN A 300 9.15 -24.55 -2.66
C GLN A 300 9.00 -23.72 -1.38
N THR A 301 9.90 -22.75 -1.15
CA THR A 301 9.83 -21.85 0.00
C THR A 301 8.59 -20.95 -0.05
N LEU A 302 8.22 -20.45 -1.24
CA LEU A 302 7.00 -19.66 -1.43
C LEU A 302 5.75 -20.50 -1.18
N ASN A 303 5.66 -21.70 -1.75
CA ASN A 303 4.54 -22.61 -1.52
C ASN A 303 4.35 -22.93 -0.02
N ALA A 304 5.44 -23.21 0.71
CA ALA A 304 5.38 -23.44 2.15
C ALA A 304 4.86 -22.20 2.93
N ARG A 305 5.20 -20.99 2.47
CA ARG A 305 4.67 -19.75 3.04
C ARG A 305 3.20 -19.56 2.72
N ASP A 306 2.78 -19.86 1.49
CA ASP A 306 1.38 -19.77 1.08
C ASP A 306 0.49 -20.74 1.87
N GLU A 307 0.96 -21.97 2.11
CA GLU A 307 0.28 -22.91 3.00
C GLU A 307 0.18 -22.41 4.45
N SER A 308 1.23 -21.77 4.96
CA SER A 308 1.22 -21.17 6.30
C SER A 308 0.23 -20.01 6.41
N ILE A 309 0.19 -19.14 5.40
CA ILE A 309 -0.79 -18.05 5.29
C ILE A 309 -2.20 -18.63 5.23
N LYS A 310 -2.44 -19.67 4.43
CA LYS A 310 -3.74 -20.34 4.33
C LYS A 310 -4.19 -20.88 5.69
N LYS A 311 -3.30 -21.59 6.43
CA LYS A 311 -3.60 -22.07 7.78
C LYS A 311 -3.89 -20.93 8.76
N LEU A 312 -3.16 -19.82 8.69
CA LEU A 312 -3.44 -18.64 9.51
C LEU A 312 -4.80 -18.04 9.19
N LEU A 313 -5.18 -17.97 7.91
CA LEU A 313 -6.50 -17.51 7.49
C LEU A 313 -7.61 -18.46 7.95
N GLU A 314 -7.41 -19.78 7.85
CA GLU A 314 -8.35 -20.78 8.39
C GLU A 314 -8.47 -20.70 9.92
N MET A 315 -7.37 -20.45 10.64
CA MET A 315 -7.39 -20.21 12.09
C MET A 315 -8.10 -18.89 12.46
N LEU A 316 -7.95 -17.86 11.64
CA LEU A 316 -8.67 -16.59 11.83
C LEU A 316 -10.15 -16.72 11.53
N GLN A 317 -10.52 -17.51 10.53
CA GLN A 317 -11.91 -17.81 10.20
C GLN A 317 -12.56 -18.73 11.25
N SER A 318 -11.84 -19.75 11.74
CA SER A 318 -12.34 -20.64 12.81
C SER A 318 -12.38 -19.99 14.20
N LYS A 319 -11.56 -18.95 14.45
CA LYS A 319 -11.69 -18.08 15.64
C LYS A 319 -12.59 -16.86 15.39
N GLY A 320 -13.12 -16.70 14.18
CA GLY A 320 -14.05 -15.66 13.78
C GLY A 320 -15.48 -16.03 14.16
N LEU A 321 -15.93 -15.52 15.31
CA LEU A 321 -17.32 -15.56 15.76
C LEU A 321 -18.29 -15.04 14.68
N SER A 322 -19.21 -15.86 14.19
CA SER A 322 -20.41 -15.36 13.47
C SER A 322 -21.62 -16.31 13.42
N ALA A 323 -21.76 -17.27 14.35
CA ALA A 323 -23.01 -18.05 14.45
C ALA A 323 -23.60 -18.05 15.86
N LYS A 324 -22.76 -18.19 16.91
CA LYS A 324 -23.26 -18.25 18.29
C LYS A 324 -23.59 -16.89 18.91
N ALA A 325 -22.95 -15.81 18.48
CA ALA A 325 -23.18 -14.48 19.04
C ALA A 325 -24.54 -13.88 18.66
N THR A 326 -25.10 -14.26 17.50
CA THR A 326 -26.42 -13.79 17.06
C THR A 326 -27.56 -14.55 17.74
N GLU A 327 -27.37 -15.84 17.99
CA GLU A 327 -28.36 -16.71 18.65
C GLU A 327 -28.50 -16.38 20.14
N GLU A 328 -27.39 -16.08 20.82
CA GLU A 328 -27.38 -15.67 22.23
C GLU A 328 -28.04 -14.29 22.45
N ASP A 329 -27.95 -13.39 21.46
CA ASP A 329 -28.60 -12.07 21.47
C ASP A 329 -30.12 -12.17 21.26
N HIS A 330 -30.56 -13.10 20.42
CA HIS A 330 -32.00 -13.38 20.21
C HIS A 330 -32.61 -14.04 21.46
N GLU A 331 -31.88 -14.94 22.11
CA GLU A 331 -32.31 -15.58 23.36
C GLU A 331 -32.35 -14.59 24.54
N ARG A 332 -31.37 -13.66 24.62
CA ARG A 332 -31.41 -12.54 25.58
C ARG A 332 -32.61 -11.63 25.35
N THR A 333 -32.91 -11.30 24.10
CA THR A 333 -34.04 -10.44 23.74
C THR A 333 -35.38 -11.11 24.10
N ARG A 334 -35.50 -12.43 23.91
CA ARG A 334 -36.69 -13.20 24.28
C ARG A 334 -36.92 -13.22 25.80
N ARG A 335 -35.87 -13.47 26.59
CA ARG A 335 -35.98 -13.49 28.06
C ARG A 335 -36.30 -12.12 28.66
N LEU A 336 -35.85 -11.04 28.02
CA LEU A 336 -36.13 -9.67 28.45
C LEU A 336 -37.62 -9.34 28.24
N ALA A 337 -38.20 -9.73 27.10
CA ALA A 337 -39.63 -9.57 26.84
C ALA A 337 -40.52 -10.40 27.79
N GLU A 338 -40.11 -11.63 28.13
CA GLU A 338 -40.82 -12.47 29.12
C GLU A 338 -40.78 -11.87 30.53
N ALA A 339 -39.63 -11.33 30.94
CA ALA A 339 -39.48 -10.64 32.22
C ALA A 339 -40.33 -9.35 32.28
N GLU A 340 -40.37 -8.57 31.19
CA GLU A 340 -41.20 -7.36 31.08
C GLU A 340 -42.69 -7.69 31.20
N MET A 341 -43.17 -8.77 30.57
CA MET A 341 -44.56 -9.22 30.74
C MET A 341 -44.88 -9.64 32.18
N HIS A 342 -43.93 -10.28 32.87
CA HIS A 342 -44.12 -10.66 34.27
C HIS A 342 -44.17 -9.46 35.22
N VAL A 343 -43.34 -8.45 34.99
CA VAL A 343 -43.41 -7.18 35.74
C VAL A 343 -44.77 -6.53 35.54
N HIS A 344 -45.24 -6.43 34.30
CA HIS A 344 -46.53 -5.81 34.00
C HIS A 344 -47.72 -6.56 34.64
N HIS A 345 -47.64 -7.90 34.74
CA HIS A 345 -48.65 -8.70 35.44
C HIS A 345 -48.66 -8.46 36.96
N LEU A 346 -47.48 -8.37 37.57
CA LEU A 346 -47.34 -8.09 39.00
C LEU A 346 -47.80 -6.68 39.36
N GLU A 347 -47.54 -5.69 38.50
CA GLU A 347 -48.04 -4.33 38.65
C GLU A 347 -49.58 -4.29 38.65
N SER A 348 -50.23 -5.05 37.76
CA SER A 348 -51.70 -5.13 37.72
C SER A 348 -52.28 -5.78 38.99
N LEU A 349 -51.63 -6.83 39.51
CA LEU A 349 -52.02 -7.47 40.77
C LEU A 349 -51.85 -6.53 41.97
N LEU A 350 -50.76 -5.75 41.99
CA LEU A 350 -50.52 -4.75 43.03
C LEU A 350 -51.63 -3.68 43.02
N GLU A 351 -51.96 -3.14 41.85
CA GLU A 351 -53.01 -2.14 41.69
C GLU A 351 -54.39 -2.66 42.15
N GLN A 352 -54.70 -3.93 41.86
CA GLN A 352 -55.92 -4.57 42.34
C GLN A 352 -55.94 -4.70 43.87
N LYS A 353 -54.81 -5.05 44.50
CA LYS A 353 -54.70 -5.15 45.95
C LYS A 353 -54.77 -3.80 46.64
N GLU A 354 -54.25 -2.74 46.03
CA GLU A 354 -54.38 -1.37 46.53
C GLU A 354 -55.85 -0.90 46.50
N LYS A 355 -56.59 -1.22 45.43
CA LYS A 355 -58.04 -0.93 45.35
C LYS A 355 -58.84 -1.67 46.43
N GLU A 356 -58.56 -2.95 46.65
CA GLU A 356 -59.17 -3.73 47.75
C GLU A 356 -58.83 -3.14 49.13
N ASN A 357 -57.59 -2.70 49.35
CA ASN A 357 -57.17 -2.09 50.61
C ASN A 357 -57.92 -0.77 50.88
N ASN A 358 -58.08 0.05 49.84
CA ASN A 358 -58.81 1.32 49.94
C ASN A 358 -60.29 1.09 50.24
N MET A 359 -60.95 0.12 49.59
CA MET A 359 -62.34 -0.23 49.89
C MET A 359 -62.54 -0.73 51.33
N LEU A 360 -61.61 -1.53 51.85
CA LEU A 360 -61.65 -2.01 53.24
C LEU A 360 -61.44 -0.87 54.26
N ARG A 361 -60.58 0.11 53.94
CA ARG A 361 -60.39 1.31 54.76
C ARG A 361 -61.66 2.17 54.80
N GLU A 362 -62.33 2.34 53.67
CA GLU A 362 -63.61 3.05 53.57
C GLU A 362 -64.74 2.33 54.33
N GLU A 363 -64.78 0.99 54.30
CA GLU A 363 -65.76 0.17 55.03
C GLU A 363 -65.54 0.23 56.56
N ILE A 364 -64.28 0.28 57.02
CA ILE A 364 -63.96 0.46 58.43
C ILE A 364 -64.36 1.85 58.93
N HIS A 365 -64.15 2.89 58.12
CA HIS A 365 -64.59 4.25 58.46
C HIS A 365 -66.12 4.38 58.52
N ARG A 366 -66.86 3.63 57.71
CA ARG A 366 -68.34 3.59 57.75
C ARG A 366 -68.92 2.94 59.00
N ARG A 367 -68.17 2.04 59.66
CA ARG A 367 -68.63 1.25 60.81
C ARG A 367 -68.39 1.90 62.17
N PHE A 368 -67.65 3.01 62.22
CA PHE A 368 -67.20 3.62 63.47
C PHE A 368 -68.09 4.75 64.03
N GLU A 369 -69.17 5.15 63.34
CA GLU A 369 -69.99 6.31 63.73
C GLU A 369 -71.07 6.06 64.80
N ASN A 370 -71.39 4.82 65.21
CA ASN A 370 -72.55 4.60 66.08
C ASN A 370 -72.33 3.57 67.21
N ALA A 371 -71.92 4.01 68.40
CA ALA A 371 -72.28 3.32 69.66
C ALA A 371 -72.01 4.20 70.91
N PRO A 372 -73.01 4.36 71.82
CA PRO A 372 -72.87 5.13 73.05
C PRO A 372 -72.41 4.28 74.25
N ASP A 373 -72.03 4.99 75.30
CA ASP A 373 -71.05 4.62 76.31
C ASP A 373 -71.71 4.21 77.65
N THR A 374 -71.34 3.04 78.21
CA THR A 374 -71.62 2.66 79.61
C THR A 374 -70.61 1.61 80.09
N ALA A 375 -70.08 1.75 81.32
CA ALA A 375 -69.23 0.85 82.15
C ALA A 375 -68.00 0.15 81.52
N LYS A 376 -68.13 -0.35 80.28
CA LYS A 376 -67.06 -0.63 79.34
C LYS A 376 -66.08 0.54 79.21
N THR A 377 -66.51 1.79 79.38
CA THR A 377 -65.66 3.01 79.34
C THR A 377 -64.50 2.97 80.32
N LYS A 378 -64.66 2.39 81.51
CA LYS A 378 -63.57 2.35 82.51
C LYS A 378 -62.56 1.24 82.23
N ALA A 379 -63.02 0.08 81.76
CA ALA A 379 -62.14 -0.98 81.26
C ALA A 379 -61.48 -0.57 79.93
N LEU A 380 -62.22 0.13 79.07
CA LEU A 380 -61.72 0.78 77.87
C LEU A 380 -60.75 1.89 78.24
N GLN A 381 -60.93 2.64 79.33
CA GLN A 381 -59.98 3.65 79.78
C GLN A 381 -58.64 3.00 80.15
N THR A 382 -58.65 1.86 80.85
CA THR A 382 -57.41 1.10 81.12
C THR A 382 -56.83 0.50 79.84
N VAL A 383 -57.66 -0.02 78.93
CA VAL A 383 -57.21 -0.50 77.62
C VAL A 383 -56.69 0.64 76.74
N ILE A 384 -57.24 1.85 76.87
CA ILE A 384 -56.82 3.08 76.21
C ILE A 384 -55.49 3.51 76.82
N GLU A 385 -55.33 3.57 78.14
CA GLU A 385 -54.05 3.86 78.79
C GLU A 385 -52.95 2.83 78.42
N MET A 386 -53.30 1.55 78.31
CA MET A 386 -52.40 0.51 77.80
C MET A 386 -52.10 0.67 76.31
N LYS A 387 -53.11 1.05 75.50
CA LYS A 387 -52.94 1.33 74.07
C LYS A 387 -52.15 2.61 73.86
N ASP A 388 -52.30 3.64 74.66
CA ASP A 388 -51.56 4.90 74.65
C ASP A 388 -50.12 4.67 75.10
N SER A 389 -49.90 3.80 76.07
CA SER A 389 -48.56 3.32 76.43
C SER A 389 -47.92 2.54 75.27
N LYS A 390 -48.70 1.70 74.58
CA LYS A 390 -48.23 0.95 73.40
C LYS A 390 -47.99 1.85 72.20
N ILE A 391 -48.85 2.85 71.97
CA ILE A 391 -48.73 3.89 70.95
C ILE A 391 -47.48 4.69 71.26
N SER A 392 -47.29 5.18 72.49
CA SER A 392 -46.07 5.88 72.92
C SER A 392 -44.79 5.05 72.74
N SER A 393 -44.88 3.73 72.88
CA SER A 393 -43.77 2.80 72.60
C SER A 393 -43.54 2.61 71.10
N MET A 394 -44.61 2.47 70.31
CA MET A 394 -44.51 2.37 68.85
C MET A 394 -44.09 3.69 68.21
N GLU A 395 -44.51 4.83 68.74
CA GLU A 395 -44.08 6.17 68.33
C GLU A 395 -42.61 6.41 68.67
N ARG A 396 -42.13 5.91 69.82
CA ARG A 396 -40.69 5.89 70.10
C ARG A 396 -39.95 4.99 69.12
N GLY A 397 -40.43 3.76 68.88
CA GLY A 397 -39.83 2.87 67.88
C GLY A 397 -39.88 3.42 66.45
N LEU A 398 -40.95 4.14 66.09
CA LEU A 398 -41.06 4.85 64.81
C LEU A 398 -40.08 6.01 64.75
N ARG A 399 -39.92 6.79 65.83
CA ARG A 399 -38.88 7.83 65.91
C ARG A 399 -37.49 7.24 65.78
N ASP A 400 -37.20 6.14 66.46
CA ASP A 400 -35.90 5.45 66.38
C ASP A 400 -35.65 4.91 64.95
N LEU A 401 -36.67 4.35 64.30
CA LEU A 401 -36.61 3.88 62.90
C LEU A 401 -36.56 5.04 61.89
N GLU A 402 -37.22 6.17 62.16
CA GLU A 402 -37.14 7.40 61.37
C GLU A 402 -35.74 8.00 61.49
N GLU A 403 -35.16 8.00 62.69
CA GLU A 403 -33.76 8.37 62.92
C GLU A 403 -32.80 7.39 62.22
N GLU A 404 -33.08 6.08 62.23
CA GLU A 404 -32.29 5.07 61.51
C GLU A 404 -32.41 5.26 59.98
N ILE A 405 -33.61 5.54 59.45
CA ILE A 405 -33.83 5.87 58.03
C ILE A 405 -33.15 7.19 57.68
N GLN A 406 -33.19 8.19 58.56
CA GLN A 406 -32.49 9.46 58.37
C GLN A 406 -30.98 9.24 58.37
N MET A 407 -30.48 8.40 59.27
CA MET A 407 -29.08 7.99 59.34
C MET A 407 -28.67 7.19 58.12
N LEU A 408 -29.51 6.28 57.61
CA LEU A 408 -29.27 5.53 56.39
C LEU A 408 -29.44 6.39 55.13
N LYS A 409 -30.20 7.47 55.17
CA LYS A 409 -30.24 8.48 54.11
C LYS A 409 -29.02 9.39 54.14
N SER A 410 -28.47 9.69 55.33
CA SER A 410 -27.23 10.45 55.48
C SER A 410 -25.97 9.59 55.30
N ASN A 411 -26.02 8.30 55.62
CA ASN A 411 -24.93 7.33 55.50
C ASN A 411 -25.02 6.50 54.19
N GLY A 412 -26.20 6.45 53.56
CA GLY A 412 -26.45 5.84 52.25
C GLY A 412 -26.55 6.85 51.12
N ALA A 413 -26.39 8.14 51.42
CA ALA A 413 -25.72 9.00 50.48
C ALA A 413 -24.27 8.52 50.45
N LEU A 414 -23.91 7.75 49.40
CA LEU A 414 -22.59 7.90 48.80
C LEU A 414 -22.23 9.38 48.91
N SER A 415 -21.04 9.70 49.44
CA SER A 415 -20.59 11.08 49.61
C SER A 415 -21.04 11.88 48.38
N THR A 416 -21.49 13.12 48.52
CA THR A 416 -21.81 13.96 47.34
C THR A 416 -20.72 13.88 46.27
N GLU A 417 -19.49 13.64 46.72
CA GLU A 417 -18.30 13.28 45.95
C GLU A 417 -18.40 11.94 45.18
N GLU A 418 -18.76 10.82 45.80
CA GLU A 418 -18.94 9.51 45.16
C GLU A 418 -20.08 9.53 44.11
N ARG A 419 -21.17 10.27 44.36
CA ARG A 419 -22.27 10.42 43.39
C ARG A 419 -21.85 11.27 42.19
N GLU A 420 -20.99 12.26 42.42
CA GLU A 420 -20.39 13.08 41.37
C GLU A 420 -19.33 12.30 40.57
N GLU A 421 -18.57 11.42 41.22
CA GLU A 421 -17.64 10.47 40.59
C GLU A 421 -18.37 9.45 39.71
N GLU A 422 -19.49 8.89 40.18
CA GLU A 422 -20.31 7.97 39.40
C GLU A 422 -20.91 8.67 38.16
N MET A 423 -21.32 9.93 38.29
CA MET A 423 -21.77 10.77 37.18
C MET A 423 -20.64 11.06 36.17
N LYS A 424 -19.43 11.38 36.65
CA LYS A 424 -18.22 11.54 35.82
C LYS A 424 -17.89 10.25 35.08
N GLN A 425 -18.01 9.12 35.75
CA GLN A 425 -17.75 7.81 35.15
C GLN A 425 -18.79 7.47 34.07
N MET A 426 -20.07 7.79 34.30
CA MET A 426 -21.14 7.66 33.32
C MET A 426 -20.91 8.58 32.10
N GLU A 427 -20.44 9.81 32.29
CA GLU A 427 -20.05 10.75 31.22
C GLU A 427 -18.85 10.20 30.40
N VAL A 428 -17.85 9.59 31.06
CA VAL A 428 -16.71 8.93 30.41
C VAL A 428 -17.18 7.74 29.57
N TYR A 429 -18.04 6.88 30.12
CA TYR A 429 -18.61 5.76 29.36
C TYR A 429 -19.43 6.23 28.16
N ARG A 430 -20.24 7.27 28.33
CA ARG A 430 -21.05 7.87 27.27
C ARG A 430 -20.18 8.50 26.19
N SER A 431 -19.12 9.20 26.58
CA SER A 431 -18.11 9.77 25.66
C SER A 431 -17.35 8.67 24.91
N HIS A 432 -16.93 7.61 25.61
CA HIS A 432 -16.26 6.46 25.01
C HIS A 432 -17.17 5.72 24.02
N SER A 433 -18.44 5.49 24.38
CA SER A 433 -19.45 4.90 23.49
C SER A 433 -19.66 5.74 22.22
N LYS A 434 -19.77 7.07 22.36
CA LYS A 434 -19.86 7.98 21.21
C LYS A 434 -18.61 7.95 20.34
N PHE A 435 -17.43 7.91 20.95
CA PHE A 435 -16.16 7.77 20.24
C PHE A 435 -16.10 6.45 19.45
N MET A 436 -16.45 5.34 20.09
CA MET A 436 -16.48 4.01 19.47
C MET A 436 -17.49 3.96 18.31
N LYS A 437 -18.69 4.51 18.50
CA LYS A 437 -19.71 4.59 17.44
C LYS A 437 -19.22 5.41 16.24
N ASN A 438 -18.56 6.54 16.48
CA ASN A 438 -17.96 7.34 15.41
C ASN A 438 -16.82 6.59 14.71
N LYS A 439 -15.97 5.87 15.46
CA LYS A 439 -14.86 5.11 14.89
C LYS A 439 -15.36 3.95 14.04
N ILE A 440 -16.39 3.24 14.50
CA ILE A 440 -17.08 2.19 13.74
C ILE A 440 -17.71 2.78 12.47
N GLY A 441 -18.38 3.94 12.57
CA GLY A 441 -18.95 4.62 11.41
C GLY A 441 -17.89 5.01 10.37
N GLN A 442 -16.75 5.52 10.83
CA GLN A 442 -15.61 5.84 9.95
C GLN A 442 -15.08 4.60 9.24
N VAL A 443 -14.83 3.51 9.97
CA VAL A 443 -14.33 2.25 9.39
C VAL A 443 -15.33 1.67 8.39
N LYS A 444 -16.64 1.74 8.66
CA LYS A 444 -17.68 1.30 7.71
C LYS A 444 -17.66 2.11 6.41
N GLN A 445 -17.47 3.44 6.51
CA GLN A 445 -17.36 4.29 5.32
C GLN A 445 -16.08 4.01 4.53
N GLU A 446 -14.95 3.81 5.22
CA GLU A 446 -13.69 3.43 4.60
C GLU A 446 -13.79 2.06 3.92
N LEU A 447 -14.45 1.09 4.55
CA LEU A 447 -14.72 -0.23 3.97
C LEU A 447 -15.58 -0.11 2.70
N SER A 448 -16.70 0.61 2.76
CA SER A 448 -17.56 0.83 1.59
C SER A 448 -16.82 1.51 0.45
N ARG A 449 -15.95 2.49 0.74
CA ARG A 449 -15.09 3.10 -0.27
C ARG A 449 -14.11 2.07 -0.86
N LYS A 450 -13.50 1.24 -0.03
CA LYS A 450 -12.61 0.17 -0.48
C LYS A 450 -13.32 -0.85 -1.34
N ASP A 451 -14.57 -1.20 -1.04
CA ASP A 451 -15.40 -2.08 -1.86
C ASP A 451 -15.64 -1.46 -3.25
N THR A 452 -15.95 -0.17 -3.33
CA THR A 452 -16.12 0.51 -4.63
C THR A 452 -14.81 0.61 -5.42
N GLU A 453 -13.67 0.86 -4.75
CA GLU A 453 -12.34 0.87 -5.38
C GLU A 453 -11.98 -0.53 -5.90
N LEU A 454 -12.29 -1.58 -5.14
CA LEU A 454 -12.07 -2.97 -5.53
C LEU A 454 -12.90 -3.35 -6.75
N LEU A 455 -14.18 -2.97 -6.78
CA LEU A 455 -15.06 -3.23 -7.92
C LEU A 455 -14.54 -2.56 -9.20
N ALA A 456 -14.12 -1.30 -9.09
CA ALA A 456 -13.54 -0.57 -10.23
C ALA A 456 -12.23 -1.19 -10.73
N LEU A 457 -11.38 -1.67 -9.80
CA LEU A 457 -10.16 -2.39 -10.16
C LEU A 457 -10.45 -3.75 -10.81
N GLN A 458 -11.48 -4.48 -10.36
CA GLN A 458 -11.92 -5.72 -11.01
C GLN A 458 -12.37 -5.48 -12.44
N THR A 459 -13.22 -4.47 -12.70
CA THR A 459 -13.63 -4.13 -14.07
C THR A 459 -12.45 -3.73 -14.95
N LYS A 460 -11.48 -2.97 -14.39
CA LYS A 460 -10.27 -2.60 -15.11
C LYS A 460 -9.40 -3.82 -15.44
N LEU A 461 -9.29 -4.76 -14.51
CA LEU A 461 -8.57 -6.02 -14.71
C LEU A 461 -9.22 -6.82 -15.84
N GLU A 462 -10.54 -7.02 -15.80
CA GLU A 462 -11.29 -7.75 -16.81
C GLU A 462 -11.13 -7.12 -18.20
N THR A 463 -11.20 -5.79 -18.29
CA THR A 463 -10.98 -5.07 -19.56
C THR A 463 -9.56 -5.28 -20.10
N LEU A 464 -8.54 -5.23 -19.24
CA LEU A 464 -7.15 -5.47 -19.64
C LEU A 464 -6.91 -6.93 -20.03
N THR A 465 -7.54 -7.88 -19.35
CA THR A 465 -7.49 -9.30 -19.69
C THR A 465 -8.09 -9.56 -21.08
N ASN A 466 -9.22 -8.92 -21.41
CA ASN A 466 -9.81 -9.01 -22.74
C ASN A 466 -8.90 -8.41 -23.81
N GLN A 467 -8.36 -7.21 -23.59
CA GLN A 467 -7.40 -6.58 -24.51
C GLN A 467 -6.14 -7.44 -24.73
N PHE A 468 -5.66 -8.10 -23.68
CA PHE A 468 -4.54 -9.02 -23.76
C PHE A 468 -4.88 -10.27 -24.59
N SER A 469 -6.08 -10.83 -24.41
CA SER A 469 -6.59 -11.94 -25.23
C SER A 469 -6.67 -11.56 -26.70
N ASP A 470 -7.23 -10.39 -27.03
CA ASP A 470 -7.34 -9.91 -28.41
C ASP A 470 -5.97 -9.67 -29.05
N SER A 471 -5.03 -9.06 -28.33
CA SER A 471 -3.65 -8.89 -28.81
C SER A 471 -2.95 -10.23 -29.03
N LYS A 472 -3.19 -11.21 -28.16
CA LYS A 472 -2.64 -12.56 -28.32
C LYS A 472 -3.16 -13.24 -29.59
N GLN A 473 -4.47 -13.18 -29.83
CA GLN A 473 -5.08 -13.72 -31.06
C GLN A 473 -4.54 -13.01 -32.31
N HIS A 474 -4.38 -11.69 -32.27
CA HIS A 474 -3.79 -10.94 -33.38
C HIS A 474 -2.34 -11.40 -33.67
N ILE A 475 -1.53 -11.64 -32.62
CA ILE A 475 -0.18 -12.18 -32.78
C ILE A 475 -0.21 -13.60 -33.38
N GLU A 476 -1.15 -14.45 -32.98
CA GLU A 476 -1.31 -15.80 -33.54
C GLU A 476 -1.62 -15.75 -35.04
N VAL A 477 -2.55 -14.91 -35.48
CA VAL A 477 -2.85 -14.72 -36.91
C VAL A 477 -1.63 -14.20 -37.69
N LEU A 478 -0.86 -13.28 -37.12
CA LEU A 478 0.37 -12.81 -37.76
C LEU A 478 1.43 -13.92 -37.88
N LYS A 479 1.55 -14.78 -36.87
CA LYS A 479 2.44 -15.95 -36.91
C LYS A 479 2.01 -16.92 -38.00
N GLU A 480 0.72 -17.23 -38.11
CA GLU A 480 0.19 -18.08 -39.19
C GLU A 480 0.42 -17.47 -40.57
N SER A 481 0.23 -16.15 -40.71
CA SER A 481 0.55 -15.46 -41.96
C SER A 481 2.03 -15.51 -42.30
N LEU A 482 2.91 -15.43 -41.30
CA LEU A 482 4.36 -15.52 -41.48
C LEU A 482 4.77 -16.92 -41.94
N THR A 483 4.28 -17.97 -41.26
CA THR A 483 4.59 -19.37 -41.62
C THR A 483 4.08 -19.70 -43.03
N ALA A 484 2.91 -19.21 -43.42
CA ALA A 484 2.39 -19.36 -44.78
C ALA A 484 3.30 -18.68 -45.83
N LYS A 485 3.86 -17.51 -45.52
CA LYS A 485 4.82 -16.81 -46.40
C LYS A 485 6.16 -17.55 -46.48
N GLU A 486 6.65 -18.09 -45.36
CA GLU A 486 7.88 -18.91 -45.33
C GLU A 486 7.73 -20.17 -46.17
N GLN A 487 6.61 -20.88 -46.05
CA GLN A 487 6.30 -22.04 -46.89
C GLN A 487 6.26 -21.67 -48.37
N ARG A 488 5.61 -20.55 -48.72
CA ARG A 488 5.59 -20.06 -50.12
C ARG A 488 6.98 -19.70 -50.62
N ALA A 489 7.81 -19.06 -49.81
CA ALA A 489 9.18 -18.72 -50.17
C ALA A 489 10.02 -19.98 -50.39
N ALA A 490 9.86 -21.02 -49.56
CA ALA A 490 10.53 -22.30 -49.74
C ALA A 490 10.13 -22.98 -51.07
N ILE A 491 8.84 -22.99 -51.43
CA ILE A 491 8.38 -23.53 -52.72
C ILE A 491 9.01 -22.76 -53.88
N LEU A 492 8.95 -21.42 -53.86
CA LEU A 492 9.56 -20.61 -54.91
C LEU A 492 11.08 -20.82 -55.01
N GLN A 493 11.76 -21.01 -53.88
CA GLN A 493 13.19 -21.34 -53.86
C GLN A 493 13.46 -22.67 -54.58
N THR A 494 12.67 -23.71 -54.29
CA THR A 494 12.80 -25.01 -54.99
C THR A 494 12.52 -24.91 -56.48
N GLU A 495 11.54 -24.08 -56.90
CA GLU A 495 11.24 -23.84 -58.32
C GLU A 495 12.41 -23.11 -59.02
N VAL A 496 12.99 -22.10 -58.38
CA VAL A 496 14.16 -21.38 -58.89
C VAL A 496 15.36 -22.32 -59.07
N ASP A 497 15.63 -23.18 -58.08
CA ASP A 497 16.76 -24.11 -58.15
C ASP A 497 16.54 -25.18 -59.24
N ALA A 498 15.30 -25.65 -59.44
CA ALA A 498 14.96 -26.53 -60.55
C ALA A 498 15.15 -25.85 -61.92
N LEU A 499 14.77 -24.57 -62.05
CA LEU A 499 14.99 -23.79 -63.27
C LEU A 499 16.47 -23.56 -63.55
N ARG A 500 17.28 -23.29 -62.51
CA ARG A 500 18.74 -23.16 -62.63
C ARG A 500 19.38 -24.44 -63.15
N LEU A 501 19.02 -25.59 -62.59
CA LEU A 501 19.54 -26.89 -63.04
C LEU A 501 19.16 -27.16 -64.51
N ARG A 502 17.91 -26.87 -64.89
CA ARG A 502 17.46 -27.00 -66.28
C ARG A 502 18.19 -26.06 -67.25
N LEU A 503 18.54 -24.86 -66.80
CA LEU A 503 19.33 -23.91 -67.58
C LEU A 503 20.75 -24.46 -67.80
N GLU A 504 21.39 -24.97 -66.76
CA GLU A 504 22.72 -25.59 -66.85
C GLU A 504 22.73 -26.81 -67.80
N GLU A 505 21.69 -27.66 -67.75
CA GLU A 505 21.49 -28.73 -68.73
C GLU A 505 21.36 -28.22 -70.17
N LYS A 506 20.68 -27.08 -70.37
CA LYS A 506 20.54 -26.46 -71.70
C LYS A 506 21.86 -25.87 -72.19
N GLU A 507 22.62 -25.22 -71.32
CA GLU A 507 23.94 -24.68 -71.63
C GLU A 507 24.94 -25.78 -71.99
N THR A 508 24.96 -26.89 -71.24
CA THR A 508 25.82 -28.04 -71.58
C THR A 508 25.44 -28.68 -72.91
N MET A 509 24.14 -28.80 -73.23
CA MET A 509 23.69 -29.24 -74.55
C MET A 509 24.10 -28.28 -75.67
N LEU A 510 23.99 -26.97 -75.43
CA LEU A 510 24.41 -25.95 -76.39
C LEU A 510 25.91 -26.04 -76.65
N ASN A 511 26.73 -26.13 -75.60
CA ASN A 511 28.19 -26.30 -75.73
C ASN A 511 28.55 -27.56 -76.53
N LYS A 512 27.88 -28.69 -76.28
CA LYS A 512 28.04 -29.92 -77.08
C LYS A 512 27.69 -29.69 -78.55
N LYS A 513 26.60 -28.99 -78.84
CA LYS A 513 26.18 -28.65 -80.21
C LYS A 513 27.16 -27.70 -80.90
N THR A 514 27.66 -26.68 -80.20
CA THR A 514 28.69 -25.78 -80.72
C THR A 514 29.96 -26.55 -81.08
N LYS A 515 30.41 -27.46 -80.20
CA LYS A 515 31.57 -28.32 -80.48
C LYS A 515 31.34 -29.21 -81.70
N GLN A 516 30.17 -29.84 -81.80
CA GLN A 516 29.80 -30.66 -82.97
C GLN A 516 29.81 -29.84 -84.28
N ILE A 517 29.33 -28.60 -84.25
CA ILE A 517 29.35 -27.70 -85.41
C ILE A 517 30.80 -27.35 -85.80
N GLN A 518 31.66 -27.08 -84.82
CA GLN A 518 33.07 -26.80 -85.04
C GLN A 518 33.79 -27.99 -85.68
N GLU A 519 33.58 -29.21 -85.16
CA GLU A 519 34.15 -30.45 -85.73
C GLU A 519 33.67 -30.66 -87.18
N MET A 520 32.38 -30.50 -87.47
CA MET A 520 31.86 -30.59 -88.85
C MET A 520 32.41 -29.49 -89.77
N ALA A 521 32.66 -28.28 -89.24
CA ALA A 521 33.25 -27.19 -90.03
C ALA A 521 34.72 -27.48 -90.38
N GLU A 522 35.47 -28.07 -89.46
CA GLU A 522 36.84 -28.54 -89.69
C GLU A 522 36.88 -29.68 -90.72
N GLU A 523 36.01 -30.69 -90.58
CA GLU A 523 35.87 -31.77 -91.58
C GLU A 523 35.48 -31.25 -92.97
N LYS A 524 34.57 -30.27 -93.04
CA LYS A 524 34.24 -29.62 -94.30
C LYS A 524 35.45 -28.89 -94.89
N GLY A 525 36.27 -28.26 -94.05
CA GLY A 525 37.51 -27.60 -94.45
C GLY A 525 38.53 -28.58 -95.02
N THR A 526 38.74 -29.74 -94.38
CA THR A 526 39.64 -30.78 -94.88
C THR A 526 39.15 -31.35 -96.20
N GLN A 527 37.87 -31.71 -96.31
CA GLN A 527 37.27 -32.18 -97.56
C GLN A 527 37.38 -31.14 -98.69
N ALA A 528 37.20 -29.85 -98.37
CA ALA A 528 37.37 -28.79 -99.36
C ALA A 528 38.82 -28.70 -99.87
N GLY A 529 39.81 -28.89 -98.97
CA GLY A 529 41.22 -29.00 -99.34
C GLY A 529 41.51 -30.20 -100.25
N GLU A 530 41.03 -31.39 -99.87
CA GLU A 530 41.17 -32.61 -100.70
C GLU A 530 40.52 -32.45 -102.08
N ILE A 531 39.34 -31.82 -102.15
CA ILE A 531 38.67 -31.50 -103.42
C ILE A 531 39.54 -30.56 -104.27
N HIS A 532 40.20 -29.58 -103.66
CA HIS A 532 41.09 -28.67 -104.38
C HIS A 532 42.30 -29.41 -104.95
N ASP A 533 42.98 -30.24 -104.15
CA ASP A 533 44.13 -31.03 -104.57
C ASP A 533 43.76 -32.01 -105.72
N LEU A 534 42.59 -32.66 -105.62
CA LEU A 534 42.09 -33.54 -106.67
C LEU A 534 41.78 -32.79 -107.97
N LYS A 535 41.24 -31.57 -107.89
CA LYS A 535 41.02 -30.70 -109.06
C LYS A 535 42.35 -30.34 -109.73
N ASP A 536 43.34 -29.93 -108.96
CA ASP A 536 44.67 -29.59 -109.47
C ASP A 536 45.33 -30.81 -110.14
N MET A 537 45.22 -31.99 -109.53
CA MET A 537 45.70 -33.24 -110.10
C MET A 537 44.98 -33.61 -111.40
N LEU A 538 43.65 -33.41 -111.45
CA LEU A 538 42.86 -33.64 -112.65
C LEU A 538 43.31 -32.70 -113.78
N GLU A 539 43.51 -31.42 -113.49
CA GLU A 539 43.98 -30.45 -114.47
C GLU A 539 45.36 -30.83 -115.03
N VAL A 540 46.30 -31.28 -114.17
CA VAL A 540 47.60 -31.79 -114.61
C VAL A 540 47.43 -33.02 -115.52
N LYS A 541 46.56 -33.96 -115.15
CA LYS A 541 46.27 -35.15 -115.98
C LYS A 541 45.64 -34.77 -117.32
N GLU A 542 44.69 -33.85 -117.36
CA GLU A 542 44.07 -33.33 -118.58
C GLU A 542 45.12 -32.68 -119.50
N ARG A 543 46.00 -31.83 -118.96
CA ARG A 543 47.13 -31.25 -119.70
C ARG A 543 48.01 -32.34 -120.31
N LYS A 544 48.35 -33.39 -119.54
CA LYS A 544 49.17 -34.52 -120.01
C LYS A 544 48.48 -35.32 -121.11
N VAL A 545 47.19 -35.62 -120.96
CA VAL A 545 46.38 -36.29 -121.99
C VAL A 545 46.35 -35.46 -123.27
N ASN A 546 46.13 -34.15 -123.17
CA ASN A 546 46.15 -33.24 -124.34
C ASN A 546 47.49 -33.28 -125.08
N VAL A 547 48.62 -33.30 -124.35
CA VAL A 547 49.96 -33.44 -124.95
C VAL A 547 50.11 -34.80 -125.66
N LEU A 548 49.69 -35.89 -125.03
CA LEU A 548 49.76 -37.22 -125.63
C LEU A 548 48.86 -37.33 -126.87
N GLN A 549 47.64 -36.79 -126.82
CA GLN A 549 46.74 -36.75 -127.97
C GLN A 549 47.34 -35.96 -129.14
N LYS A 550 47.99 -34.81 -128.89
CA LYS A 550 48.71 -34.07 -129.93
C LYS A 550 49.83 -34.91 -130.56
N LYS A 551 50.58 -35.65 -129.74
CA LYS A 551 51.66 -36.57 -130.18
C LYS A 551 51.18 -37.75 -131.03
N VAL A 552 49.97 -38.25 -130.80
CA VAL A 552 49.39 -39.35 -131.59
C VAL A 552 48.83 -38.86 -132.94
N ARG A 553 48.45 -37.59 -133.03
CA ARG A 553 47.91 -36.96 -134.26
C ARG A 553 48.99 -36.37 -135.18
N SER A 554 50.23 -36.30 -134.71
CA SER A 554 51.43 -35.94 -135.49
C SER A 554 52.15 -37.21 -135.88
#